data_AF-A0A160V921-F1
#
_entry.id   AF-A0A160V921-F1
#
_cell.length_a   1.000
_cell.length_b   1.000
_cell.length_c   1.000
_cell.angle_alpha   90.00
_cell.angle_beta   90.00
_cell.angle_gamma   90.00
#
_symmetry.space_group_name_H-M   'P 1'
#
loop_
_entity.id
_entity.type
_entity.pdbx_description
1 polymer ?
#
loop_
_entity_poly.entity_id
_entity_poly.type
_entity_poly.pdbx_seq_one_letter_code
_entity_poly.pdbx_strand_id
1 'polypeptide(L)'
;MLTNPIRKDWNIRIRIKMPTMAVELVGLLFLVAACGGSDSAVTGNQSATETTPPTQRSESSPTAGVTANSSVANVDRKVGGEVGDLAPEFGGIETWINGGPLTMEELRGQVVLIDFWTYTCINCIRTFPFLKQWNSRYSDDGLVIVGVHSPEFEFEKDYDNVVEATQNEAIAWTIAQDNDFVTWRGYNNRFWPAKYLIDKDGVVRYKHFGEGGYAETEGLIRELLAEADPNFLANNLPLPEDQTVDPVFLTARDAEVTRELYGGYERGESDLLFGRGGYVQQMQYFDSKDQVANFSITEDHQPHKIYFEGAWHVGPESSTHGRVTESFEDYLALVYSATSVNAVLTSDSGEPYKVRITVDDEYLTDSNKGSDIIIGDDGESYLWVTSPSLYNLISNDSYVRRQNLKMASNSPDFGLFAFTFGVYETEP
;
A
#
# COMPACT_ATOMS: atom_id res chain seq x y z
N MET A 1 -18.59 -26.47 -71.79
CA MET A 1 -19.74 -26.28 -72.71
C MET A 1 -20.96 -26.85 -71.98
N LEU A 2 -22.06 -26.17 -71.67
CA LEU A 2 -22.60 -24.86 -72.00
C LEU A 2 -23.53 -24.42 -70.83
N THR A 3 -23.45 -23.13 -70.48
CA THR A 3 -24.54 -22.20 -70.13
C THR A 3 -25.46 -22.40 -68.90
N ASN A 4 -25.24 -21.54 -67.90
CA ASN A 4 -26.23 -20.82 -67.05
C ASN A 4 -27.12 -19.88 -67.94
N PRO A 5 -28.17 -19.14 -67.49
CA PRO A 5 -28.60 -18.82 -66.12
C PRO A 5 -30.14 -18.75 -65.88
N ILE A 6 -30.59 -18.48 -64.65
CA ILE A 6 -31.67 -17.50 -64.33
C ILE A 6 -31.53 -17.08 -62.85
N ARG A 7 -31.43 -15.77 -62.64
CA ARG A 7 -31.45 -15.04 -61.36
C ARG A 7 -32.89 -14.93 -60.82
N LYS A 8 -33.03 -14.88 -59.50
CA LYS A 8 -34.08 -14.08 -58.84
C LYS A 8 -33.54 -13.48 -57.54
N ASP A 9 -33.37 -12.17 -57.58
CA ASP A 9 -33.00 -11.30 -56.48
C ASP A 9 -34.15 -11.20 -55.45
N TRP A 10 -33.84 -11.31 -54.15
CA TRP A 10 -34.70 -10.81 -53.08
C TRP A 10 -33.90 -9.83 -52.21
N ASN A 11 -34.15 -8.54 -52.45
CA ASN A 11 -33.71 -7.43 -51.61
C ASN A 11 -34.70 -7.27 -50.45
N ILE A 12 -34.28 -7.61 -49.22
CA ILE A 12 -34.96 -7.16 -48.01
C ILE A 12 -34.23 -5.91 -47.50
N ARG A 13 -34.84 -4.75 -47.69
CA ARG A 13 -34.44 -3.48 -47.10
C ARG A 13 -35.10 -3.35 -45.72
N ILE A 14 -34.33 -3.52 -44.64
CA ILE A 14 -34.75 -3.09 -43.30
C ILE A 14 -34.14 -1.70 -43.05
N ARG A 15 -35.01 -0.69 -42.99
CA ARG A 15 -34.69 0.67 -42.54
C ARG A 15 -34.61 0.66 -41.02
N ILE A 16 -33.40 0.75 -40.45
CA ILE A 16 -33.22 1.10 -39.03
C ILE A 16 -33.02 2.61 -38.96
N LYS A 17 -33.93 3.29 -38.26
CA LYS A 17 -33.82 4.71 -37.92
C LYS A 17 -32.73 4.86 -36.84
N MET A 18 -31.71 5.67 -37.10
CA MET A 18 -30.81 6.19 -36.06
C MET A 18 -31.57 7.24 -35.23
N PRO A 19 -31.60 7.16 -33.89
CA PRO A 19 -31.96 8.31 -33.07
C PRO A 19 -30.75 9.22 -32.89
N THR A 20 -30.97 10.50 -33.16
CA THR A 20 -30.04 11.62 -32.96
C THR A 20 -29.70 11.83 -31.48
N MET A 21 -28.42 12.06 -31.22
CA MET A 21 -27.83 12.48 -29.95
C MET A 21 -28.48 13.75 -29.39
N ALA A 22 -28.77 13.75 -28.08
CA ALA A 22 -28.85 14.96 -27.27
C ALA A 22 -27.81 14.82 -26.16
N VAL A 23 -26.73 15.60 -26.28
CA VAL A 23 -25.71 15.78 -25.25
C VAL A 23 -26.20 16.92 -24.36
N GLU A 24 -26.68 16.61 -23.16
CA GLU A 24 -26.95 17.64 -22.15
C GLU A 24 -25.69 17.86 -21.32
N LEU A 25 -25.12 19.06 -21.51
CA LEU A 25 -23.96 19.58 -20.81
C LEU A 25 -24.44 20.23 -19.51
N VAL A 26 -24.30 19.56 -18.37
CA VAL A 26 -24.56 20.16 -17.06
C VAL A 26 -23.30 20.89 -16.61
N GLY A 27 -23.28 22.21 -16.80
CA GLY A 27 -22.29 23.11 -16.22
C GLY A 27 -22.67 23.47 -14.78
N LEU A 28 -21.81 23.14 -13.82
CA LEU A 28 -21.92 23.63 -12.45
C LEU A 28 -21.29 25.04 -12.36
N LEU A 29 -22.13 26.05 -12.19
CA LEU A 29 -21.73 27.42 -11.88
C LEU A 29 -21.53 27.57 -10.36
N PHE A 30 -20.36 28.05 -9.95
CA PHE A 30 -20.12 28.58 -8.61
C PHE A 30 -20.88 29.90 -8.42
N LEU A 31 -21.74 29.97 -7.41
CA LEU A 31 -22.34 31.21 -6.93
C LEU A 31 -21.67 31.64 -5.62
N VAL A 32 -20.87 32.70 -5.71
CA VAL A 32 -20.43 33.53 -4.59
C VAL A 32 -21.60 34.42 -4.21
N ALA A 33 -22.16 34.23 -3.02
CA ALA A 33 -23.13 35.16 -2.43
C ALA A 33 -22.40 36.06 -1.42
N ALA A 34 -21.95 37.22 -1.90
CA ALA A 34 -21.68 38.38 -1.08
C ALA A 34 -22.91 39.30 -1.13
N CYS A 35 -23.54 39.53 0.01
CA CYS A 35 -24.47 40.66 0.19
C CYS A 35 -24.08 41.42 1.45
N GLY A 36 -23.53 42.61 1.23
CA GLY A 36 -23.53 43.67 2.24
C GLY A 36 -24.91 44.30 2.34
N GLY A 37 -25.15 44.95 3.48
CA GLY A 37 -26.28 45.85 3.71
C GLY A 37 -25.84 46.88 4.75
N SER A 38 -25.75 48.12 4.31
CA SER A 38 -25.32 49.31 5.04
C SER A 38 -26.46 49.99 5.81
N ASP A 39 -26.07 51.08 6.49
CA ASP A 39 -26.87 52.21 7.02
C ASP A 39 -27.03 52.16 8.55
N SER A 40 -26.82 53.23 9.34
CA SER A 40 -26.54 54.64 9.07
C SER A 40 -26.15 55.36 10.37
N ALA A 41 -25.42 56.48 10.22
CA ALA A 41 -25.44 57.73 11.01
C ALA A 41 -25.31 57.69 12.56
N VAL A 42 -24.19 58.19 13.12
CA VAL A 42 -23.94 59.59 13.59
C VAL A 42 -24.81 60.03 14.79
N THR A 43 -24.16 60.31 15.92
CA THR A 43 -24.15 61.59 16.68
C THR A 43 -23.46 61.36 18.03
N GLY A 44 -22.41 62.12 18.35
CA GLY A 44 -22.41 63.11 19.45
C GLY A 44 -22.05 62.45 20.80
N ASN A 45 -21.22 62.98 21.69
CA ASN A 45 -20.69 64.33 21.89
C ASN A 45 -19.63 64.22 23.02
N GLN A 46 -18.59 65.07 22.98
CA GLN A 46 -17.95 65.83 24.09
C GLN A 46 -17.68 65.14 25.46
N SER A 47 -16.59 65.33 26.19
CA SER A 47 -15.66 66.46 26.40
C SER A 47 -14.51 65.92 27.27
N ALA A 48 -13.23 66.21 26.98
CA ALA A 48 -12.33 67.12 27.73
C ALA A 48 -12.31 66.95 29.27
N THR A 49 -11.19 67.01 30.00
CA THR A 49 -10.10 68.00 29.91
C THR A 49 -8.96 67.63 30.89
N GLU A 50 -7.70 67.85 30.46
CA GLU A 50 -6.51 68.43 31.16
C GLU A 50 -6.19 68.07 32.63
N THR A 51 -4.95 67.99 33.16
CA THR A 51 -3.70 68.73 32.88
C THR A 51 -2.50 68.06 33.60
N THR A 52 -1.30 68.55 33.31
CA THR A 52 0.08 68.00 33.35
C THR A 52 0.85 68.17 34.71
N PRO A 53 2.20 67.95 34.84
CA PRO A 53 2.91 67.06 35.79
C PRO A 53 3.77 67.88 36.83
N PRO A 54 4.98 67.52 37.38
CA PRO A 54 5.95 66.39 37.22
C PRO A 54 6.51 65.79 38.54
N THR A 55 7.42 64.79 38.46
CA THR A 55 8.70 64.67 39.23
C THR A 55 9.46 63.36 38.89
N GLN A 56 10.79 63.46 38.72
CA GLN A 56 11.75 62.36 38.52
C GLN A 56 12.20 61.71 39.86
N ARG A 57 12.42 60.37 39.91
CA ARG A 57 13.74 59.73 40.22
C ARG A 57 13.71 58.19 40.26
N SER A 58 14.73 57.61 39.62
CA SER A 58 15.57 56.42 39.93
C SER A 58 15.01 55.17 40.62
N GLU A 59 15.22 54.00 40.00
CA GLU A 59 15.99 52.82 40.51
C GLU A 59 15.87 51.65 39.49
N SER A 60 16.97 51.30 38.81
CA SER A 60 17.82 50.09 38.99
C SER A 60 17.25 48.79 38.36
N SER A 61 17.97 48.30 37.35
CA SER A 61 17.79 46.97 36.74
C SER A 61 18.25 45.85 37.68
N PRO A 62 17.71 44.63 37.49
CA PRO A 62 18.59 43.48 37.36
C PRO A 62 18.32 42.68 36.07
N THR A 63 19.44 42.16 35.59
CA THR A 63 19.69 41.28 34.46
C THR A 63 18.80 40.03 34.47
N ALA A 64 18.05 39.79 33.39
CA ALA A 64 17.38 38.52 33.13
C ALA A 64 18.16 37.75 32.06
N GLY A 65 18.50 36.50 32.37
CA GLY A 65 19.16 35.57 31.47
C GLY A 65 18.35 35.33 30.21
N VAL A 66 19.06 35.18 29.10
CA VAL A 66 18.49 34.79 27.82
C VAL A 66 18.15 33.30 27.91
N THR A 67 16.89 32.99 28.23
CA THR A 67 16.27 31.69 28.00
C THR A 67 15.84 31.58 26.53
N ALA A 68 16.33 30.51 25.90
CA ALA A 68 15.78 29.78 24.75
C ALA A 68 14.70 30.46 23.88
N ASN A 69 15.09 30.83 22.66
CA ASN A 69 14.17 31.04 21.53
C ASN A 69 14.09 29.74 20.70
N SER A 70 13.26 28.78 21.10
CA SER A 70 12.82 27.66 20.23
C SER A 70 11.30 27.57 20.09
N SER A 71 10.53 28.27 20.93
CA SER A 71 9.06 28.17 20.95
C SER A 71 8.33 29.08 19.94
N VAL A 72 9.03 29.99 19.27
CA VAL A 72 8.38 30.99 18.39
C VAL A 72 8.19 30.49 16.95
N ALA A 73 8.86 29.40 16.54
CA ALA A 73 8.81 28.93 15.15
C ALA A 73 7.59 28.05 14.80
N ASN A 74 6.87 27.50 15.78
CA ASN A 74 5.86 26.45 15.56
C ASN A 74 4.39 26.92 15.47
N VAL A 75 4.09 28.20 15.74
CA VAL A 75 2.70 28.66 15.91
C VAL A 75 1.95 28.83 14.58
N ASP A 76 2.66 28.97 13.45
CA ASP A 76 2.06 29.22 12.13
C ASP A 76 2.15 28.04 11.15
N ARG A 77 2.67 26.87 11.59
CA ARG A 77 2.78 25.71 10.71
C ARG A 77 1.45 24.99 10.58
N LYS A 78 1.10 24.61 9.34
CA LYS A 78 -0.04 23.72 9.07
C LYS A 78 0.27 22.33 9.62
N VAL A 79 -0.77 21.61 10.06
CA VAL A 79 -0.66 20.19 10.41
C VAL A 79 -0.94 19.32 9.17
N GLY A 80 -0.05 18.38 8.86
CA GLY A 80 -0.15 17.53 7.67
C GLY A 80 1.11 16.72 7.38
N GLY A 81 1.01 15.74 6.48
CA GLY A 81 2.15 14.93 6.05
C GLY A 81 3.08 15.59 5.01
N GLU A 82 2.89 16.88 4.70
CA GLU A 82 3.75 17.58 3.73
C GLU A 82 5.02 18.10 4.39
N VAL A 83 6.12 18.17 3.63
CA VAL A 83 7.39 18.69 4.15
C VAL A 83 7.22 20.16 4.58
N GLY A 84 7.60 20.45 5.82
CA GLY A 84 7.44 21.75 6.48
C GLY A 84 6.19 21.89 7.34
N ASP A 85 5.23 20.96 7.24
CA ASP A 85 4.06 20.89 8.12
C ASP A 85 4.47 20.29 9.49
N LEU A 86 3.70 20.62 10.52
CA LEU A 86 3.70 19.87 11.77
C LEU A 86 3.11 18.48 11.54
N ALA A 87 3.80 17.47 12.03
CA ALA A 87 3.36 16.08 11.96
C ALA A 87 1.96 15.92 12.62
N PRO A 88 0.98 15.31 11.92
CA PRO A 88 -0.30 14.94 12.50
C PRO A 88 -0.15 13.98 13.69
N GLU A 89 -1.08 14.08 14.64
CA GLU A 89 -1.18 13.14 15.76
C GLU A 89 -1.61 11.74 15.30
N PHE A 90 -1.28 10.72 16.09
CA PHE A 90 -1.78 9.35 15.92
C PHE A 90 -3.26 9.29 16.30
N GLY A 91 -4.14 9.51 15.32
CA GLY A 91 -5.58 9.48 15.50
C GLY A 91 -6.16 8.08 15.33
N GLY A 92 -7.21 7.76 16.10
CA GLY A 92 -7.99 6.54 15.92
C GLY A 92 -7.29 5.24 16.29
N ILE A 93 -6.18 5.30 17.04
CA ILE A 93 -5.43 4.11 17.44
C ILE A 93 -6.02 3.53 18.73
N GLU A 94 -6.66 2.37 18.62
CA GLU A 94 -7.23 1.64 19.77
C GLU A 94 -6.20 0.74 20.45
N THR A 95 -5.27 0.18 19.68
CA THR A 95 -4.29 -0.81 20.11
C THR A 95 -2.88 -0.44 19.64
N TRP A 96 -1.91 -0.75 20.50
CA TRP A 96 -0.50 -0.57 20.24
C TRP A 96 0.24 -1.87 20.52
N ILE A 97 1.28 -2.17 19.73
CA ILE A 97 2.10 -3.38 19.85
C ILE A 97 3.55 -2.96 20.08
N ASN A 98 4.29 -3.72 20.89
CA ASN A 98 5.71 -3.49 21.24
C ASN A 98 6.02 -2.14 21.91
N GLY A 99 5.01 -1.39 22.37
CA GLY A 99 5.17 -0.11 23.05
C GLY A 99 3.89 0.72 23.01
N GLY A 100 3.99 1.99 23.41
CA GLY A 100 2.89 2.96 23.35
C GLY A 100 1.88 2.91 24.52
N PRO A 101 0.81 3.72 24.44
CA PRO A 101 0.51 4.69 23.40
C PRO A 101 1.56 5.83 23.34
N LEU A 102 1.79 6.37 22.15
CA LEU A 102 2.68 7.53 21.93
C LEU A 102 1.86 8.71 21.40
N THR A 103 2.29 9.92 21.72
CA THR A 103 1.79 11.17 21.12
C THR A 103 2.91 11.96 20.46
N MET A 104 2.59 12.78 19.46
CA MET A 104 3.59 13.64 18.81
C MET A 104 4.21 14.67 19.77
N GLU A 105 3.51 15.01 20.86
CA GLU A 105 4.05 15.89 21.91
C GLU A 105 5.09 15.18 22.80
N GLU A 106 4.86 13.91 23.15
CA GLU A 106 5.83 13.11 23.91
C GLU A 106 7.11 12.82 23.11
N LEU A 107 7.00 12.80 21.78
CA LEU A 107 8.11 12.56 20.86
C LEU A 107 8.92 13.83 20.53
N ARG A 108 8.56 15.00 21.08
CA ARG A 108 9.37 16.22 20.91
C ARG A 108 10.77 16.00 21.49
N GLY A 109 11.78 16.54 20.80
CA GLY A 109 13.19 16.33 21.13
C GLY A 109 13.81 15.13 20.43
N GLN A 110 13.00 14.21 19.87
CA GLN A 110 13.47 13.02 19.16
C GLN A 110 13.32 13.18 17.65
N VAL A 111 14.10 12.42 16.89
CA VAL A 111 13.88 12.24 15.45
C VAL A 111 12.91 11.09 15.29
N VAL A 112 11.78 11.30 14.62
CA VAL A 112 10.73 10.27 14.47
C VAL A 112 10.64 9.82 13.02
N LEU A 113 10.71 8.51 12.79
CA LEU A 113 10.40 7.89 11.50
C LEU A 113 9.06 7.17 11.62
N ILE A 114 8.03 7.71 10.96
CA ILE A 114 6.76 7.01 10.77
C ILE A 114 6.86 6.14 9.53
N ASP A 115 6.55 4.86 9.68
CA ASP A 115 6.52 3.87 8.61
C ASP A 115 5.11 3.29 8.45
N PHE A 116 4.41 3.66 7.38
CA PHE A 116 3.12 3.06 7.04
C PHE A 116 3.35 1.73 6.34
N TRP A 117 2.76 0.67 6.90
CA TRP A 117 2.95 -0.70 6.42
C TRP A 117 1.69 -1.54 6.62
N THR A 118 1.68 -2.71 6.01
CA THR A 118 0.73 -3.79 6.30
C THR A 118 1.46 -5.12 6.13
N TYR A 119 1.05 -6.18 6.83
CA TYR A 119 1.91 -7.36 6.95
C TYR A 119 1.88 -8.30 5.75
N THR A 120 0.85 -8.24 4.88
CA THR A 120 0.84 -9.03 3.65
C THR A 120 1.47 -8.31 2.44
N CYS A 121 1.92 -7.07 2.62
CA CYS A 121 2.57 -6.26 1.59
C CYS A 121 4.04 -6.66 1.41
N ILE A 122 4.38 -7.36 0.32
CA ILE A 122 5.77 -7.76 0.05
C ILE A 122 6.72 -6.56 0.03
N ASN A 123 6.31 -5.46 -0.61
CA ASN A 123 7.15 -4.25 -0.70
C ASN A 123 7.50 -3.70 0.69
N CYS A 124 6.60 -3.87 1.67
CA CYS A 124 6.78 -3.47 3.05
C CYS A 124 7.79 -4.38 3.75
N ILE A 125 7.61 -5.70 3.61
CA ILE A 125 8.50 -6.74 4.15
C ILE A 125 9.95 -6.50 3.70
N ARG A 126 10.17 -6.17 2.42
CA ARG A 126 11.50 -5.88 1.87
C ARG A 126 12.18 -4.66 2.51
N THR A 127 11.43 -3.77 3.16
CA THR A 127 12.02 -2.63 3.89
C THR A 127 12.45 -2.96 5.32
N PHE A 128 11.95 -4.05 5.91
CA PHE A 128 12.20 -4.37 7.32
C PHE A 128 13.68 -4.57 7.66
N PRO A 129 14.53 -5.18 6.82
CA PRO A 129 15.97 -5.26 7.09
C PRO A 129 16.62 -3.88 7.30
N PHE A 130 16.21 -2.86 6.54
CA PHE A 130 16.72 -1.49 6.66
C PHE A 130 16.18 -0.80 7.92
N LEU A 131 14.89 -0.96 8.23
CA LEU A 131 14.29 -0.43 9.46
C LEU A 131 14.94 -1.05 10.72
N LYS A 132 15.17 -2.37 10.72
CA LYS A 132 15.91 -3.08 11.79
C LYS A 132 17.32 -2.52 11.94
N GLN A 133 18.01 -2.30 10.83
CA GLN A 133 19.34 -1.70 10.83
C GLN A 133 19.34 -0.28 11.42
N TRP A 134 18.41 0.58 11.01
CA TRP A 134 18.31 1.95 11.52
C TRP A 134 17.92 1.98 13.00
N ASN A 135 16.94 1.17 13.40
CA ASN A 135 16.55 1.03 14.80
C ASN A 135 17.75 0.61 15.65
N SER A 136 18.47 -0.44 15.25
CA SER A 136 19.65 -0.93 15.98
C SER A 136 20.80 0.08 16.02
N ARG A 137 20.95 0.93 15.01
CA ARG A 137 22.07 1.89 14.93
C ARG A 137 21.81 3.18 15.68
N TYR A 138 20.56 3.64 15.69
CA TYR A 138 20.23 5.03 16.01
C TYR A 138 19.21 5.20 17.14
N SER A 139 18.62 4.12 17.68
CA SER A 139 17.64 4.24 18.77
C SER A 139 18.21 4.94 20.00
N ASP A 140 19.46 4.60 20.36
CA ASP A 140 20.16 5.18 21.51
C ASP A 140 20.64 6.61 21.25
N ASP A 141 20.69 7.01 19.98
CA ASP A 141 21.07 8.37 19.55
C ASP A 141 19.85 9.31 19.41
N GLY A 142 18.63 8.81 19.63
CA GLY A 142 17.40 9.60 19.62
C GLY A 142 16.49 9.40 18.41
N LEU A 143 16.71 8.35 17.60
CA LEU A 143 15.75 7.92 16.58
C LEU A 143 14.63 7.10 17.24
N VAL A 144 13.38 7.43 16.93
CA VAL A 144 12.20 6.61 17.26
C VAL A 144 11.51 6.21 15.98
N ILE A 145 11.34 4.90 15.75
CA ILE A 145 10.51 4.38 14.66
C ILE A 145 9.13 4.07 15.21
N VAL A 146 8.09 4.56 14.54
CA VAL A 146 6.69 4.17 14.80
C VAL A 146 6.13 3.56 13.53
N GLY A 147 5.86 2.25 13.56
CA GLY A 147 5.19 1.58 12.46
C GLY A 147 3.69 1.82 12.56
N VAL A 148 3.09 2.46 11.57
CA VAL A 148 1.63 2.61 11.49
C VAL A 148 1.10 1.48 10.61
N HIS A 149 0.54 0.45 11.24
CA HIS A 149 -0.08 -0.66 10.54
C HIS A 149 -1.47 -0.22 10.06
N SER A 150 -1.60 0.07 8.77
CA SER A 150 -2.89 0.36 8.12
C SER A 150 -3.25 -0.84 7.24
N PRO A 151 -4.35 -1.56 7.51
CA PRO A 151 -4.67 -2.84 6.86
C PRO A 151 -5.02 -2.67 5.38
N GLU A 152 -4.55 -3.56 4.50
CA GLU A 152 -4.99 -3.66 3.11
C GLU A 152 -6.26 -4.53 2.96
N PHE A 153 -6.43 -5.52 3.84
CA PHE A 153 -7.55 -6.46 3.88
C PHE A 153 -8.19 -6.53 5.27
N GLU A 154 -9.44 -7.00 5.35
CA GLU A 154 -10.19 -7.04 6.62
C GLU A 154 -9.51 -7.92 7.68
N PHE A 155 -8.92 -9.06 7.29
CA PHE A 155 -8.23 -9.96 8.21
C PHE A 155 -6.95 -9.34 8.82
N GLU A 156 -6.43 -8.25 8.24
CA GLU A 156 -5.27 -7.52 8.79
C GLU A 156 -5.66 -6.55 9.92
N LYS A 157 -6.96 -6.37 10.18
CA LYS A 157 -7.45 -5.63 11.35
C LYS A 157 -7.39 -6.44 12.64
N ASP A 158 -7.29 -7.77 12.53
CA ASP A 158 -7.19 -8.65 13.69
C ASP A 158 -5.87 -8.40 14.44
N TYR A 159 -5.97 -8.10 15.73
CA TYR A 159 -4.81 -7.77 16.56
C TYR A 159 -3.81 -8.92 16.67
N ASP A 160 -4.28 -10.16 16.81
CA ASP A 160 -3.41 -11.33 17.01
C ASP A 160 -2.64 -11.64 15.71
N ASN A 161 -3.26 -11.46 14.55
CA ASN A 161 -2.58 -11.59 13.25
C ASN A 161 -1.43 -10.56 13.12
N VAL A 162 -1.66 -9.31 13.50
CA VAL A 162 -0.60 -8.27 13.44
C VAL A 162 0.50 -8.56 14.45
N VAL A 163 0.17 -9.02 15.65
CA VAL A 163 1.16 -9.44 16.66
C VAL A 163 2.01 -10.59 16.12
N GLU A 164 1.40 -11.63 15.56
CA GLU A 164 2.14 -12.76 14.97
C GLU A 164 3.08 -12.29 13.85
N ALA A 165 2.60 -11.43 12.94
CA ALA A 165 3.43 -10.85 11.89
C ALA A 165 4.64 -10.08 12.45
N THR A 166 4.45 -9.26 13.49
CA THR A 166 5.57 -8.54 14.13
C THR A 166 6.59 -9.48 14.78
N GLN A 167 6.15 -10.63 15.29
CA GLN A 167 7.04 -11.64 15.89
C GLN A 167 7.83 -12.40 14.81
N ASN A 168 7.14 -12.85 13.75
CA ASN A 168 7.75 -13.55 12.62
C ASN A 168 8.81 -12.68 11.95
N GLU A 169 8.52 -11.39 11.82
CA GLU A 169 9.43 -10.41 11.23
C GLU A 169 10.39 -9.78 12.24
N ALA A 170 10.42 -10.22 13.51
CA ALA A 170 11.30 -9.66 14.55
C ALA A 170 11.27 -8.12 14.61
N ILE A 171 10.09 -7.53 14.45
CA ILE A 171 9.85 -6.09 14.55
C ILE A 171 9.85 -5.70 16.02
N ALA A 172 10.78 -4.84 16.42
CA ALA A 172 11.00 -4.50 17.83
C ALA A 172 10.54 -3.09 18.22
N TRP A 173 10.26 -2.22 17.25
CA TRP A 173 9.79 -0.86 17.50
C TRP A 173 8.27 -0.81 17.69
N THR A 174 7.79 0.29 18.26
CA THR A 174 6.38 0.52 18.56
C THR A 174 5.52 0.52 17.29
N ILE A 175 4.39 -0.18 17.34
CA ILE A 175 3.41 -0.23 16.25
C ILE A 175 2.08 0.36 16.71
N ALA A 176 1.54 1.28 15.91
CA ALA A 176 0.19 1.82 16.03
C ALA A 176 -0.72 1.12 15.02
N GLN A 177 -1.80 0.48 15.47
CA GLN A 177 -2.75 -0.20 14.58
C GLN A 177 -3.86 0.78 14.14
N ASP A 178 -3.79 1.24 12.89
CA ASP A 178 -4.66 2.27 12.30
C ASP A 178 -5.78 1.64 11.46
N ASN A 179 -6.62 0.82 12.11
CA ASN A 179 -7.68 0.04 11.46
C ASN A 179 -8.73 0.89 10.73
N ASP A 180 -8.93 2.14 11.16
CA ASP A 180 -9.88 3.09 10.57
C ASP A 180 -9.23 4.10 9.61
N PHE A 181 -7.92 3.98 9.34
CA PHE A 181 -7.14 4.86 8.47
C PHE A 181 -7.20 6.34 8.88
N VAL A 182 -7.38 6.63 10.17
CA VAL A 182 -7.47 8.00 10.68
C VAL A 182 -6.08 8.65 10.61
N THR A 183 -5.05 7.94 11.05
CA THR A 183 -3.66 8.41 10.95
C THR A 183 -3.21 8.48 9.49
N TRP A 184 -3.47 7.44 8.71
CA TRP A 184 -3.22 7.40 7.26
C TRP A 184 -3.76 8.63 6.52
N ARG A 185 -5.04 8.98 6.76
CA ARG A 185 -5.67 10.17 6.15
C ARG A 185 -5.10 11.47 6.71
N GLY A 186 -4.73 11.53 7.99
CA GLY A 186 -4.08 12.69 8.60
C GLY A 186 -2.77 13.06 7.89
N TYR A 187 -1.99 12.05 7.47
CA TYR A 187 -0.77 12.21 6.68
C TYR A 187 -1.01 12.37 5.18
N ASN A 188 -2.28 12.30 4.71
CA ASN A 188 -2.65 12.27 3.30
C ASN A 188 -1.88 11.16 2.53
N ASN A 189 -1.64 10.03 3.19
CA ASN A 189 -0.91 8.90 2.61
C ASN A 189 -1.76 8.20 1.54
N ARG A 190 -1.09 7.51 0.61
CA ARG A 190 -1.73 6.79 -0.51
C ARG A 190 -1.05 5.47 -0.87
N PHE A 191 0.04 5.09 -0.20
CA PHE A 191 0.87 3.97 -0.61
C PHE A 191 1.38 3.18 0.59
N TRP A 192 1.61 1.89 0.33
CA TRP A 192 2.40 0.99 1.17
C TRP A 192 3.67 0.56 0.41
N PRO A 193 4.84 0.55 1.05
CA PRO A 193 5.16 1.28 2.28
C PRO A 193 5.21 2.79 2.02
N ALA A 194 5.12 3.59 3.10
CA ALA A 194 5.39 5.02 3.04
C ALA A 194 6.10 5.50 4.31
N LYS A 195 7.11 6.36 4.15
CA LYS A 195 7.92 6.86 5.26
C LYS A 195 7.77 8.36 5.41
N TYR A 196 7.67 8.83 6.64
CA TYR A 196 7.68 10.25 7.00
C TYR A 196 8.71 10.46 8.10
N LEU A 197 9.72 11.28 7.82
CA LEU A 197 10.77 11.61 8.77
C LEU A 197 10.51 12.99 9.36
N ILE A 198 10.53 13.05 10.69
CA ILE A 198 10.07 14.17 11.50
C ILE A 198 11.22 14.58 12.42
N ASP A 199 11.51 15.88 12.49
CA ASP A 199 12.59 16.40 13.35
C ASP A 199 12.18 16.55 14.82
N LYS A 200 13.14 16.94 15.67
CA LYS A 200 12.95 17.17 17.10
C LYS A 200 11.90 18.22 17.46
N ASP A 201 11.59 19.13 16.55
CA ASP A 201 10.54 20.15 16.75
C ASP A 201 9.20 19.66 16.20
N GLY A 202 9.13 18.38 15.80
CA GLY A 202 8.07 17.60 15.17
C GLY A 202 7.51 18.20 13.88
N VAL A 203 8.40 18.73 13.06
CA VAL A 203 8.12 19.15 11.68
C VAL A 203 8.49 18.00 10.73
N VAL A 204 7.63 17.72 9.75
CA VAL A 204 7.93 16.74 8.68
C VAL A 204 9.05 17.31 7.81
N ARG A 205 10.16 16.58 7.71
CA ARG A 205 11.35 16.98 6.94
C ARG A 205 11.54 16.20 5.66
N TYR A 206 10.98 15.00 5.59
CA TYR A 206 11.07 14.14 4.43
C TYR A 206 9.89 13.18 4.36
N LYS A 207 9.51 12.82 3.13
CA LYS A 207 8.55 11.76 2.87
C LYS A 207 9.00 10.91 1.68
N HIS A 208 8.75 9.61 1.76
CA HIS A 208 9.08 8.64 0.71
C HIS A 208 7.90 7.71 0.49
N PHE A 209 7.49 7.51 -0.77
CA PHE A 209 6.41 6.60 -1.13
C PHE A 209 6.98 5.42 -1.91
N GLY A 210 6.61 4.22 -1.49
CA GLY A 210 7.11 2.98 -2.07
C GLY A 210 8.38 2.46 -1.42
N GLU A 211 8.90 1.41 -2.03
CA GLU A 211 10.14 0.72 -1.64
C GLU A 211 11.37 1.43 -2.23
N GLY A 212 12.49 1.40 -1.50
CA GLY A 212 13.77 1.98 -1.92
C GLY A 212 14.13 3.27 -1.19
N GLY A 213 15.10 4.02 -1.74
CA GLY A 213 15.55 5.30 -1.19
C GLY A 213 16.22 5.15 0.18
N TYR A 214 16.84 4.00 0.47
CA TYR A 214 17.36 3.71 1.80
C TYR A 214 18.56 4.59 2.16
N ALA A 215 19.47 4.81 1.20
CA ALA A 215 20.64 5.68 1.40
C ALA A 215 20.24 7.13 1.68
N GLU A 216 19.27 7.66 0.92
CA GLU A 216 18.74 9.01 1.11
C GLU A 216 18.05 9.15 2.47
N THR A 217 17.19 8.19 2.81
CA THR A 217 16.47 8.16 4.08
C THR A 217 17.42 8.10 5.27
N GLU A 218 18.42 7.21 5.25
CA GLU A 218 19.43 7.12 6.32
C GLU A 218 20.31 8.37 6.40
N GLY A 219 20.66 8.97 5.26
CA GLY A 219 21.37 10.24 5.22
C GLY A 219 20.62 11.35 5.98
N LEU A 220 19.32 11.47 5.73
CA LEU A 220 18.46 12.44 6.40
C LEU A 220 18.22 12.12 7.88
N ILE A 221 18.09 10.83 8.25
CA ILE A 221 18.05 10.43 9.67
C ILE A 221 19.28 10.97 10.40
N ARG A 222 20.47 10.75 9.84
CA ARG A 222 21.74 11.18 10.46
C ARG A 222 21.87 12.70 10.51
N GLU A 223 21.38 13.41 9.50
CA GLU A 223 21.32 14.88 9.51
C GLU A 223 20.45 15.38 10.66
N LEU A 224 19.23 14.85 10.80
CA LEU A 224 18.30 15.29 11.85
C LEU A 224 18.77 14.90 13.25
N LEU A 225 19.46 13.76 13.41
CA LEU A 225 20.07 13.39 14.69
C LEU A 225 21.19 14.37 15.07
N ALA A 226 22.01 14.80 14.11
CA ALA A 226 23.02 15.83 14.32
C ALA A 226 22.41 17.21 14.64
N GLU A 227 21.26 17.55 14.05
CA GLU A 227 20.48 18.74 14.40
C GLU A 227 19.91 18.66 15.83
N ALA A 228 19.56 17.46 16.30
CA ALA A 228 18.93 17.23 17.60
C ALA A 228 19.95 17.17 18.75
N ASP A 229 21.08 16.50 18.55
CA ASP A 229 22.20 16.45 19.51
C ASP A 229 23.53 16.82 18.82
N PRO A 230 24.12 17.98 19.17
CA PRO A 230 25.43 18.38 18.65
C PRO A 230 26.57 17.41 19.00
N ASN A 231 26.38 16.51 19.97
CA ASN A 231 27.35 15.46 20.31
C ASN A 231 27.15 14.17 19.53
N PHE A 232 26.12 14.08 18.68
CA PHE A 232 25.91 12.93 17.81
C PHE A 232 27.16 12.73 16.94
N LEU A 233 27.86 11.63 17.21
CA LEU A 233 29.01 11.23 16.44
C LEU A 233 28.50 10.38 15.28
N ALA A 234 28.22 11.04 14.15
CA ALA A 234 27.84 10.34 12.93
C ALA A 234 28.91 9.29 12.60
N ASN A 235 28.61 8.02 12.80
CA ASN A 235 29.57 6.94 12.58
C ASN A 235 29.91 6.86 11.08
N ASN A 236 31.17 6.69 10.67
CA ASN A 236 31.56 6.51 9.26
C ASN A 236 31.07 5.17 8.63
N LEU A 237 29.95 4.64 9.10
CA LEU A 237 29.29 3.50 8.51
C LEU A 237 28.85 3.84 7.09
N PRO A 238 29.07 2.93 6.13
CA PRO A 238 28.57 3.08 4.78
C PRO A 238 27.04 3.17 4.81
N LEU A 239 26.51 4.04 3.95
CA LEU A 239 25.08 4.05 3.68
C LEU A 239 24.68 2.75 2.97
N PRO A 240 23.44 2.27 3.17
CA PRO A 240 22.94 1.07 2.53
C PRO A 240 22.84 1.27 1.02
N GLU A 241 22.95 0.19 0.28
CA GLU A 241 22.60 0.13 -1.14
C GLU A 241 21.15 -0.37 -1.27
N ASP A 242 20.44 0.12 -2.29
CA ASP A 242 19.13 -0.41 -2.64
C ASP A 242 19.27 -1.86 -3.16
N GLN A 243 18.17 -2.62 -3.14
CA GLN A 243 18.18 -3.98 -3.67
C GLN A 243 18.61 -4.01 -5.13
N THR A 244 19.46 -4.98 -5.48
CA THR A 244 19.94 -5.11 -6.85
C THR A 244 18.84 -5.69 -7.72
N VAL A 245 18.47 -4.93 -8.76
CA VAL A 245 17.52 -5.39 -9.79
C VAL A 245 18.20 -6.45 -10.65
N ASP A 246 17.47 -7.51 -10.98
CA ASP A 246 17.97 -8.63 -11.76
C ASP A 246 18.59 -8.17 -13.10
N PRO A 247 19.84 -8.57 -13.42
CA PRO A 247 20.51 -8.15 -14.65
C PRO A 247 19.81 -8.61 -15.93
N VAL A 248 19.11 -9.76 -15.90
CA VAL A 248 18.36 -10.25 -17.06
C VAL A 248 17.16 -9.34 -17.31
N PHE A 249 16.43 -8.91 -16.28
CA PHE A 249 15.36 -7.92 -16.40
C PHE A 249 15.87 -6.61 -17.00
N LEU A 250 16.99 -6.07 -16.52
CA LEU A 250 17.56 -4.80 -17.01
C LEU A 250 17.98 -4.83 -18.48
N THR A 251 18.38 -6.01 -18.98
CA THR A 251 18.88 -6.18 -20.35
C THR A 251 17.85 -6.81 -21.30
N ALA A 252 16.72 -7.30 -20.77
CA ALA A 252 15.68 -7.93 -21.56
C ALA A 252 14.97 -6.91 -22.46
N ARG A 253 14.85 -7.25 -23.73
CA ARG A 253 14.04 -6.49 -24.68
C ARG A 253 12.56 -6.68 -24.35
N ASP A 254 11.81 -5.58 -24.30
CA ASP A 254 10.37 -5.59 -24.00
C ASP A 254 10.07 -6.24 -22.62
N ALA A 255 10.98 -6.01 -21.65
CA ALA A 255 10.81 -6.39 -20.26
C ALA A 255 9.53 -5.76 -19.69
N GLU A 256 8.80 -6.55 -18.92
CA GLU A 256 7.58 -6.15 -18.23
C GLU A 256 7.58 -6.81 -16.85
N VAL A 257 7.02 -6.13 -15.85
CA VAL A 257 6.78 -6.71 -14.53
C VAL A 257 5.30 -6.84 -14.34
N THR A 258 4.83 -8.00 -13.88
CA THR A 258 3.42 -8.13 -13.54
C THR A 258 3.06 -7.18 -12.42
N ARG A 259 2.11 -6.27 -12.68
CA ARG A 259 1.50 -5.45 -11.63
C ARG A 259 0.85 -6.35 -10.57
N GLU A 260 0.65 -5.81 -9.38
CA GLU A 260 -0.20 -6.45 -8.38
C GLU A 260 -1.61 -6.73 -8.92
N LEU A 261 -2.11 -7.94 -8.68
CA LEU A 261 -3.41 -8.42 -9.15
C LEU A 261 -4.26 -8.85 -7.97
N TYR A 262 -5.49 -8.36 -7.89
CA TYR A 262 -6.40 -8.67 -6.78
C TYR A 262 -7.46 -9.69 -7.21
N GLY A 263 -7.74 -10.64 -6.32
CA GLY A 263 -8.76 -11.66 -6.48
C GLY A 263 -10.16 -11.20 -6.07
N GLY A 264 -10.31 -10.05 -5.41
CA GLY A 264 -11.61 -9.46 -5.03
C GLY A 264 -12.19 -8.50 -6.08
N TYR A 265 -13.51 -8.42 -6.16
CA TYR A 265 -14.18 -7.58 -7.17
C TYR A 265 -14.07 -6.08 -6.89
N GLU A 266 -13.90 -5.60 -5.66
CA GLU A 266 -13.97 -4.15 -5.37
C GLU A 266 -12.82 -3.38 -6.02
N ARG A 267 -11.59 -3.89 -5.84
CA ARG A 267 -10.41 -3.34 -6.49
C ARG A 267 -10.45 -3.60 -8.00
N GLY A 268 -10.93 -4.76 -8.43
CA GLY A 268 -11.05 -5.13 -9.85
C GLY A 268 -12.01 -4.23 -10.63
N GLU A 269 -13.18 -3.92 -10.05
CA GLU A 269 -14.19 -3.06 -10.66
C GLU A 269 -13.69 -1.61 -10.74
N SER A 270 -13.05 -1.12 -9.67
CA SER A 270 -12.38 0.18 -9.70
C SER A 270 -11.35 0.25 -10.83
N ASP A 271 -10.50 -0.78 -10.96
CA ASP A 271 -9.49 -0.86 -12.03
C ASP A 271 -10.10 -0.86 -13.44
N LEU A 272 -11.22 -1.57 -13.62
CA LEU A 272 -11.99 -1.60 -14.85
C LEU A 272 -12.58 -0.22 -15.19
N LEU A 273 -13.20 0.46 -14.21
CA LEU A 273 -13.81 1.79 -14.36
C LEU A 273 -12.78 2.87 -14.73
N PHE A 274 -11.55 2.76 -14.24
CA PHE A 274 -10.44 3.64 -14.62
C PHE A 274 -9.77 3.26 -15.94
N GLY A 275 -10.31 2.28 -16.69
CA GLY A 275 -9.83 1.90 -18.02
C GLY A 275 -8.54 1.10 -18.02
N ARG A 276 -8.16 0.49 -16.89
CA ARG A 276 -6.96 -0.36 -16.77
C ARG A 276 -7.25 -1.85 -17.01
N GLY A 277 -8.53 -2.17 -17.24
CA GLY A 277 -8.98 -3.45 -17.78
C GLY A 277 -9.36 -4.50 -16.74
N GLY A 278 -9.29 -4.20 -15.44
CA GLY A 278 -9.61 -5.15 -14.38
C GLY A 278 -8.51 -6.21 -14.18
N TYR A 279 -8.63 -7.00 -13.11
CA TYR A 279 -7.65 -8.06 -12.81
C TYR A 279 -8.05 -9.42 -13.35
N VAL A 280 -9.34 -9.77 -13.30
CA VAL A 280 -9.87 -11.03 -13.81
C VAL A 280 -10.28 -10.87 -15.26
N GLN A 281 -9.83 -11.77 -16.14
CA GLN A 281 -10.12 -11.68 -17.57
C GLN A 281 -11.58 -11.96 -17.90
N GLN A 282 -12.20 -12.93 -17.21
CA GLN A 282 -13.53 -13.42 -17.56
C GLN A 282 -14.60 -12.41 -17.13
N MET A 283 -15.17 -11.65 -18.06
CA MET A 283 -16.12 -10.56 -17.74
C MET A 283 -17.32 -10.99 -16.91
N GLN A 284 -17.79 -12.23 -17.05
CA GLN A 284 -18.86 -12.81 -16.22
C GLN A 284 -18.56 -12.77 -14.70
N TYR A 285 -17.28 -12.66 -14.34
CA TYR A 285 -16.81 -12.45 -12.98
C TYR A 285 -17.45 -11.21 -12.35
N PHE A 286 -17.48 -10.09 -13.07
CA PHE A 286 -18.01 -8.82 -12.57
C PHE A 286 -19.54 -8.79 -12.48
N ASP A 287 -20.22 -9.74 -13.13
CA ASP A 287 -21.67 -9.96 -13.01
C ASP A 287 -22.04 -10.91 -11.85
N SER A 288 -21.05 -11.60 -11.27
CA SER A 288 -21.24 -12.68 -10.29
C SER A 288 -20.89 -12.29 -8.84
N LYS A 289 -20.88 -10.98 -8.53
CA LYS A 289 -20.55 -10.45 -7.20
C LYS A 289 -21.38 -11.09 -6.09
N ASP A 290 -20.70 -11.51 -5.03
CA ASP A 290 -21.25 -12.22 -3.86
C ASP A 290 -21.93 -13.56 -4.18
N GLN A 291 -21.61 -14.15 -5.34
CA GLN A 291 -22.20 -15.40 -5.81
C GLN A 291 -21.13 -16.42 -6.18
N VAL A 292 -21.52 -17.69 -6.15
CA VAL A 292 -20.74 -18.76 -6.76
C VAL A 292 -21.08 -18.81 -8.25
N ALA A 293 -20.07 -18.73 -9.10
CA ALA A 293 -20.19 -18.88 -10.54
C ALA A 293 -19.20 -19.94 -11.05
N ASN A 294 -19.56 -20.61 -12.15
CA ASN A 294 -18.68 -21.56 -12.81
C ASN A 294 -17.94 -20.88 -13.97
N PHE A 295 -16.62 -20.95 -13.93
CA PHE A 295 -15.73 -20.35 -14.90
C PHE A 295 -15.07 -21.43 -15.75
N SER A 296 -14.84 -21.07 -17.01
CA SER A 296 -14.03 -21.87 -17.92
C SER A 296 -13.08 -20.96 -18.67
N ILE A 297 -11.84 -21.41 -18.82
CA ILE A 297 -10.81 -20.72 -19.56
C ILE A 297 -10.92 -21.13 -21.03
N THR A 298 -11.39 -20.21 -21.87
CA THR A 298 -11.65 -20.45 -23.30
C THR A 298 -10.77 -19.62 -24.24
N GLU A 299 -10.00 -18.69 -23.68
CA GLU A 299 -9.14 -17.76 -24.40
C GLU A 299 -7.67 -17.96 -24.00
N ASP A 300 -6.75 -17.55 -24.86
CA ASP A 300 -5.32 -17.53 -24.54
C ASP A 300 -5.05 -16.59 -23.36
N HIS A 301 -4.23 -17.05 -22.41
CA HIS A 301 -3.86 -16.25 -21.26
C HIS A 301 -3.11 -14.97 -21.67
N GLN A 302 -3.62 -13.83 -21.21
CA GLN A 302 -3.03 -12.52 -21.35
C GLN A 302 -2.17 -12.22 -20.12
N PRO A 303 -1.04 -11.50 -20.27
CA PRO A 303 -0.28 -11.05 -19.12
C PRO A 303 -1.12 -10.09 -18.27
N HIS A 304 -0.81 -10.01 -16.97
CA HIS A 304 -1.50 -9.13 -16.01
C HIS A 304 -2.97 -9.47 -15.76
N LYS A 305 -3.37 -10.73 -15.97
CA LYS A 305 -4.73 -11.21 -15.75
C LYS A 305 -4.76 -12.49 -14.92
N ILE A 306 -5.78 -12.57 -14.07
CA ILE A 306 -6.18 -13.78 -13.34
C ILE A 306 -7.27 -14.48 -14.16
N TYR A 307 -7.19 -15.80 -14.17
CA TYR A 307 -8.13 -16.72 -14.78
C TYR A 307 -8.61 -17.73 -13.73
N PHE A 308 -9.90 -18.01 -13.73
CA PHE A 308 -10.50 -19.04 -12.88
C PHE A 308 -11.04 -20.19 -13.73
N GLU A 309 -10.82 -21.43 -13.32
CA GLU A 309 -11.45 -22.63 -13.86
C GLU A 309 -12.23 -23.31 -12.73
N GLY A 310 -13.47 -23.72 -13.02
CA GLY A 310 -14.35 -24.39 -12.04
C GLY A 310 -15.25 -23.42 -11.27
N ALA A 311 -15.73 -23.83 -10.09
CA ALA A 311 -16.69 -23.04 -9.33
C ALA A 311 -15.99 -22.14 -8.31
N TRP A 312 -16.25 -20.84 -8.38
CA TRP A 312 -15.62 -19.83 -7.51
C TRP A 312 -16.68 -18.88 -6.94
N HIS A 313 -16.57 -18.60 -5.64
CA HIS A 313 -17.29 -17.51 -4.99
C HIS A 313 -16.53 -16.20 -5.22
N VAL A 314 -17.22 -15.20 -5.78
CA VAL A 314 -16.63 -13.89 -6.11
C VAL A 314 -16.93 -12.90 -4.99
N GLY A 315 -15.98 -12.73 -4.06
CA GLY A 315 -16.10 -11.84 -2.92
C GLY A 315 -15.52 -10.44 -3.14
N PRO A 316 -15.75 -9.51 -2.20
CA PRO A 316 -15.31 -8.12 -2.31
C PRO A 316 -13.77 -7.99 -2.31
N GLU A 317 -13.09 -8.66 -1.38
CA GLU A 317 -11.63 -8.60 -1.20
C GLU A 317 -10.88 -9.79 -1.82
N SER A 318 -11.56 -10.94 -1.96
CA SER A 318 -10.98 -12.18 -2.47
C SER A 318 -11.98 -13.00 -3.28
N SER A 319 -11.47 -13.98 -4.02
CA SER A 319 -12.30 -15.04 -4.62
C SER A 319 -11.87 -16.38 -4.08
N THR A 320 -12.83 -17.17 -3.60
CA THR A 320 -12.62 -18.46 -2.93
C THR A 320 -13.28 -19.59 -3.70
N HIS A 321 -12.87 -20.83 -3.44
CA HIS A 321 -13.48 -22.02 -4.01
C HIS A 321 -14.97 -22.09 -3.69
N GLY A 322 -15.78 -22.23 -4.73
CA GLY A 322 -17.23 -22.34 -4.63
C GLY A 322 -17.74 -23.75 -4.32
N ARG A 323 -16.86 -24.74 -4.26
CA ARG A 323 -17.17 -26.14 -3.95
C ARG A 323 -15.95 -26.92 -3.46
N VAL A 324 -16.19 -28.06 -2.82
CA VAL A 324 -15.16 -29.08 -2.56
C VAL A 324 -14.89 -29.85 -3.85
N THR A 325 -13.63 -30.12 -4.18
CA THR A 325 -13.25 -30.96 -5.32
C THR A 325 -12.52 -32.22 -4.88
N GLU A 326 -12.61 -33.29 -5.68
CA GLU A 326 -11.89 -34.55 -5.38
C GLU A 326 -10.47 -34.58 -6.00
N SER A 327 -10.25 -33.84 -7.11
CA SER A 327 -9.13 -34.08 -8.03
C SER A 327 -8.30 -32.84 -8.38
N PHE A 328 -8.35 -31.75 -7.59
CA PHE A 328 -7.72 -30.46 -7.94
C PHE A 328 -8.17 -29.94 -9.32
N GLU A 329 -9.43 -30.19 -9.67
CA GLU A 329 -10.00 -29.84 -10.98
C GLU A 329 -10.34 -28.36 -11.10
N ASP A 330 -10.62 -27.70 -9.97
CA ASP A 330 -10.81 -26.25 -9.89
C ASP A 330 -9.46 -25.61 -9.57
N TYR A 331 -9.10 -24.57 -10.32
CA TYR A 331 -7.82 -23.90 -10.21
C TYR A 331 -7.91 -22.45 -10.66
N LEU A 332 -6.93 -21.65 -10.25
CA LEU A 332 -6.66 -20.35 -10.81
C LEU A 332 -5.36 -20.36 -11.60
N ALA A 333 -5.24 -19.49 -12.58
CA ALA A 333 -4.06 -19.35 -13.41
C ALA A 333 -3.78 -17.88 -13.76
N LEU A 334 -2.53 -17.58 -14.08
CA LEU A 334 -2.10 -16.27 -14.57
C LEU A 334 -0.82 -16.40 -15.39
N VAL A 335 -0.63 -15.46 -16.32
CA VAL A 335 0.65 -15.27 -17.02
C VAL A 335 1.43 -14.14 -16.37
N TYR A 336 2.63 -14.45 -15.86
CA TYR A 336 3.49 -13.48 -15.16
C TYR A 336 4.86 -13.28 -15.80
N SER A 337 5.44 -12.12 -15.49
CA SER A 337 6.81 -11.76 -15.77
C SER A 337 7.42 -11.16 -14.50
N ALA A 338 8.38 -11.85 -13.89
CA ALA A 338 8.97 -11.52 -12.59
C ALA A 338 10.22 -12.38 -12.32
N THR A 339 10.99 -12.08 -11.26
CA THR A 339 11.90 -13.06 -10.62
C THR A 339 11.15 -13.85 -9.56
N SER A 340 10.25 -13.21 -8.82
CA SER A 340 9.46 -13.84 -7.75
C SER A 340 7.96 -13.61 -7.87
N VAL A 341 7.20 -14.54 -7.31
CA VAL A 341 5.73 -14.47 -7.21
C VAL A 341 5.32 -14.82 -5.78
N ASN A 342 4.47 -13.98 -5.20
CA ASN A 342 3.86 -14.22 -3.91
C ASN A 342 2.33 -14.18 -4.04
N ALA A 343 1.62 -14.89 -3.17
CA ALA A 343 0.17 -14.83 -3.08
C ALA A 343 -0.29 -14.58 -1.65
N VAL A 344 -1.30 -13.74 -1.49
CA VAL A 344 -2.00 -13.54 -0.23
C VAL A 344 -3.17 -14.52 -0.16
N LEU A 345 -3.09 -15.46 0.78
CA LEU A 345 -4.02 -16.57 0.96
C LEU A 345 -4.46 -16.62 2.43
N THR A 346 -5.66 -17.16 2.69
CA THR A 346 -6.19 -17.34 4.04
C THR A 346 -6.68 -18.76 4.25
N SER A 347 -6.85 -19.15 5.52
CA SER A 347 -7.61 -20.33 5.93
C SER A 347 -8.70 -19.87 6.89
N ASP A 348 -9.88 -19.57 6.34
CA ASP A 348 -11.00 -18.99 7.11
C ASP A 348 -11.61 -20.01 8.09
N SER A 349 -11.48 -21.31 7.82
CA SER A 349 -11.87 -22.36 8.76
C SER A 349 -10.85 -22.59 9.87
N GLY A 350 -9.62 -22.07 9.72
CA GLY A 350 -8.48 -22.35 10.58
C GLY A 350 -7.82 -23.72 10.36
N GLU A 351 -8.35 -24.53 9.43
CA GLU A 351 -7.78 -25.84 9.10
C GLU A 351 -6.77 -25.70 7.95
N PRO A 352 -5.56 -26.28 8.07
CA PRO A 352 -4.58 -26.23 6.99
C PRO A 352 -5.07 -26.93 5.71
N TYR A 353 -4.77 -26.34 4.56
CA TYR A 353 -5.04 -26.98 3.27
C TYR A 353 -3.88 -26.91 2.29
N LYS A 354 -3.81 -27.91 1.40
CA LYS A 354 -2.76 -28.06 0.39
C LYS A 354 -3.14 -27.29 -0.88
N VAL A 355 -2.24 -26.45 -1.37
CA VAL A 355 -2.34 -25.84 -2.71
C VAL A 355 -1.23 -26.42 -3.57
N ARG A 356 -1.61 -27.12 -4.64
CA ARG A 356 -0.70 -27.62 -5.68
C ARG A 356 -0.35 -26.49 -6.64
N ILE A 357 0.92 -26.40 -7.01
CA ILE A 357 1.43 -25.31 -7.85
C ILE A 357 2.21 -25.89 -9.03
N THR A 358 2.03 -25.34 -10.21
CA THR A 358 2.79 -25.67 -11.42
C THR A 358 3.10 -24.41 -12.22
N VAL A 359 4.22 -24.42 -12.93
CA VAL A 359 4.58 -23.40 -13.92
C VAL A 359 4.76 -24.08 -15.27
N ASP A 360 4.08 -23.56 -16.29
CA ASP A 360 4.07 -24.14 -17.65
C ASP A 360 3.71 -25.64 -17.66
N ASP A 361 2.74 -26.01 -16.81
CA ASP A 361 2.29 -27.39 -16.56
C ASP A 361 3.34 -28.35 -15.97
N GLU A 362 4.48 -27.83 -15.52
CA GLU A 362 5.52 -28.59 -14.81
C GLU A 362 5.53 -28.25 -13.32
N TYR A 363 5.84 -29.23 -12.48
CA TYR A 363 6.07 -28.99 -11.05
C TYR A 363 7.36 -28.19 -10.84
N LEU A 364 7.36 -27.39 -9.77
CA LEU A 364 8.52 -26.60 -9.36
C LEU A 364 9.65 -27.52 -8.90
N THR A 365 10.85 -26.97 -8.89
CA THR A 365 12.08 -27.62 -8.43
C THR A 365 12.82 -26.69 -7.48
N ASP A 366 13.92 -27.17 -6.90
CA ASP A 366 14.75 -26.33 -6.03
C ASP A 366 15.31 -25.05 -6.71
N SER A 367 15.31 -24.98 -8.05
CA SER A 367 15.80 -23.80 -8.79
C SER A 367 14.75 -22.71 -9.01
N ASN A 368 13.47 -22.96 -8.70
CA ASN A 368 12.41 -21.97 -8.90
C ASN A 368 11.36 -21.93 -7.78
N LYS A 369 11.43 -22.84 -6.81
CA LYS A 369 10.47 -22.90 -5.72
C LYS A 369 10.66 -21.71 -4.76
N GLY A 370 9.57 -21.10 -4.35
CA GLY A 370 9.58 -20.14 -3.25
C GLY A 370 9.88 -20.78 -1.88
N SER A 371 10.09 -19.94 -0.87
CA SER A 371 10.40 -20.38 0.50
C SER A 371 9.28 -21.21 1.13
N ASP A 372 8.03 -20.95 0.75
CA ASP A 372 6.85 -21.66 1.29
C ASP A 372 6.47 -22.92 0.51
N ILE A 373 7.19 -23.21 -0.58
CA ILE A 373 6.96 -24.39 -1.42
C ILE A 373 7.74 -25.59 -0.91
N ILE A 374 7.00 -26.70 -0.80
CA ILE A 374 7.50 -28.05 -0.54
C ILE A 374 7.48 -28.83 -1.84
N ILE A 375 8.59 -29.52 -2.14
CA ILE A 375 8.66 -30.55 -3.18
C ILE A 375 8.44 -31.89 -2.50
N GLY A 376 7.33 -32.55 -2.81
CA GLY A 376 7.00 -33.87 -2.27
C GLY A 376 7.95 -34.97 -2.79
N ASP A 377 7.96 -36.12 -2.10
CA ASP A 377 8.74 -37.29 -2.53
C ASP A 377 8.32 -37.82 -3.93
N ASP A 378 7.09 -37.49 -4.35
CA ASP A 378 6.53 -37.79 -5.67
C ASP A 378 6.87 -36.73 -6.74
N GLY A 379 7.60 -35.67 -6.36
CA GLY A 379 7.96 -34.55 -7.21
C GLY A 379 6.87 -33.48 -7.33
N GLU A 380 5.74 -33.60 -6.62
CA GLU A 380 4.72 -32.55 -6.64
C GLU A 380 5.18 -31.31 -5.87
N SER A 381 5.06 -30.13 -6.47
CA SER A 381 5.22 -28.86 -5.76
C SER A 381 3.90 -28.37 -5.17
N TYR A 382 3.92 -28.05 -3.88
CA TYR A 382 2.77 -27.55 -3.16
C TYR A 382 3.18 -26.68 -1.97
N LEU A 383 2.21 -25.94 -1.41
CA LEU A 383 2.33 -25.30 -0.10
C LEU A 383 1.16 -25.70 0.81
N TRP A 384 1.35 -25.49 2.10
CA TRP A 384 0.29 -25.55 3.11
C TRP A 384 -0.13 -24.13 3.47
N VAL A 385 -1.39 -23.80 3.26
CA VAL A 385 -1.97 -22.56 3.80
C VAL A 385 -2.47 -22.85 5.19
N THR A 386 -1.95 -22.15 6.19
CA THR A 386 -2.25 -22.37 7.61
C THR A 386 -2.86 -21.16 8.29
N SER A 387 -2.58 -19.96 7.77
CA SER A 387 -3.03 -18.68 8.33
C SER A 387 -3.19 -17.62 7.23
N PRO A 388 -3.92 -16.52 7.50
CA PRO A 388 -3.90 -15.33 6.66
C PRO A 388 -2.49 -14.76 6.55
N SER A 389 -1.85 -14.89 5.40
CA SER A 389 -0.48 -14.39 5.20
C SER A 389 -0.13 -14.22 3.72
N LEU A 390 1.02 -13.61 3.47
CA LEU A 390 1.71 -13.67 2.21
C LEU A 390 2.53 -14.97 2.13
N TYR A 391 2.35 -15.73 1.06
CA TYR A 391 3.09 -16.96 0.76
C TYR A 391 3.98 -16.74 -0.46
N ASN A 392 5.27 -17.03 -0.34
CA ASN A 392 6.26 -16.98 -1.40
C ASN A 392 6.18 -18.26 -2.26
N LEU A 393 5.67 -18.11 -3.49
CA LEU A 393 5.37 -19.22 -4.37
C LEU A 393 6.53 -19.56 -5.29
N ILE A 394 7.13 -18.54 -5.88
CA ILE A 394 8.16 -18.67 -6.91
C ILE A 394 9.34 -17.78 -6.53
N SER A 395 10.53 -18.34 -6.66
CA SER A 395 11.81 -17.63 -6.57
C SER A 395 12.73 -18.16 -7.66
N ASN A 396 12.74 -17.50 -8.82
CA ASN A 396 13.57 -17.88 -9.96
C ASN A 396 15.00 -17.33 -9.79
N ASP A 397 15.99 -18.10 -10.26
CA ASP A 397 17.40 -17.66 -10.32
C ASP A 397 17.61 -16.38 -11.15
N SER A 398 16.70 -16.05 -12.06
CA SER A 398 16.73 -14.83 -12.87
C SER A 398 15.35 -14.49 -13.43
N TYR A 399 15.20 -13.28 -13.99
CA TYR A 399 13.93 -12.81 -14.53
C TYR A 399 13.38 -13.74 -15.61
N VAL A 400 12.11 -14.13 -15.44
CA VAL A 400 11.33 -14.85 -16.45
C VAL A 400 10.26 -13.95 -17.03
N ARG A 401 9.90 -14.21 -18.30
CA ARG A 401 8.89 -13.43 -19.02
C ARG A 401 7.78 -14.33 -19.51
N ARG A 402 6.54 -14.01 -19.13
CA ARG A 402 5.29 -14.65 -19.56
C ARG A 402 5.23 -16.15 -19.31
N GLN A 403 5.59 -16.58 -18.11
CA GLN A 403 5.35 -17.95 -17.64
C GLN A 403 3.93 -18.11 -17.12
N ASN A 404 3.36 -19.30 -17.28
CA ASN A 404 2.01 -19.62 -16.87
C ASN A 404 2.02 -20.30 -15.49
N LEU A 405 1.64 -19.56 -14.45
CA LEU A 405 1.44 -20.10 -13.11
C LEU A 405 0.03 -20.65 -12.98
N LYS A 406 -0.10 -21.84 -12.38
CA LYS A 406 -1.37 -22.46 -12.00
C LYS A 406 -1.34 -22.90 -10.54
N MET A 407 -2.42 -22.62 -9.82
CA MET A 407 -2.62 -23.01 -8.42
C MET A 407 -3.97 -23.73 -8.28
N ALA A 408 -3.95 -24.93 -7.70
CA ALA A 408 -5.13 -25.76 -7.54
C ALA A 408 -5.23 -26.29 -6.11
N SER A 409 -6.44 -26.39 -5.57
CA SER A 409 -6.70 -26.97 -4.25
C SER A 409 -7.93 -27.88 -4.29
N ASN A 410 -8.09 -28.72 -3.27
CA ASN A 410 -9.32 -29.46 -3.01
C ASN A 410 -10.13 -28.86 -1.85
N SER A 411 -9.60 -27.83 -1.19
CA SER A 411 -10.24 -27.17 -0.06
C SER A 411 -11.21 -26.08 -0.53
N PRO A 412 -12.39 -25.94 0.12
CA PRO A 412 -13.28 -24.81 -0.09
C PRO A 412 -12.68 -23.49 0.45
N ASP A 413 -11.70 -23.56 1.35
CA ASP A 413 -11.01 -22.38 1.90
C ASP A 413 -9.98 -21.79 0.94
N PHE A 414 -9.68 -22.47 -0.17
CA PHE A 414 -8.73 -21.94 -1.12
C PHE A 414 -9.29 -20.68 -1.77
N GLY A 415 -8.68 -19.54 -1.43
CA GLY A 415 -9.01 -18.26 -2.02
C GLY A 415 -7.82 -17.35 -2.16
N LEU A 416 -7.92 -16.48 -3.16
CA LEU A 416 -6.88 -15.52 -3.52
C LEU A 416 -7.34 -14.11 -3.17
N PHE A 417 -6.56 -13.42 -2.35
CA PHE A 417 -6.70 -11.99 -2.11
C PHE A 417 -5.90 -11.17 -3.12
N ALA A 418 -4.60 -11.48 -3.25
CA ALA A 418 -3.73 -10.81 -4.21
C ALA A 418 -2.54 -11.66 -4.66
N PHE A 419 -1.99 -11.32 -5.83
CA PHE A 419 -0.66 -11.68 -6.26
C PHE A 419 0.25 -10.46 -6.28
N THR A 420 1.48 -10.62 -5.78
CA THR A 420 2.54 -9.63 -5.86
C THR A 420 3.81 -10.22 -6.46
N PHE A 421 4.67 -9.35 -6.98
CA PHE A 421 5.80 -9.74 -7.85
C PHE A 421 7.05 -8.94 -7.51
N GLY A 422 8.22 -9.52 -7.77
CA GLY A 422 9.53 -8.88 -7.65
C GLY A 422 10.39 -9.05 -8.91
N VAL A 423 11.40 -8.20 -9.06
CA VAL A 423 12.43 -8.32 -10.13
C VAL A 423 13.84 -8.11 -9.59
N TYR A 424 14.05 -8.47 -8.33
CA TYR A 424 15.35 -8.36 -7.68
C TYR A 424 16.17 -9.64 -7.87
N GLU A 425 17.49 -9.50 -7.84
CA GLU A 425 18.45 -10.59 -7.94
C GLU A 425 18.35 -11.55 -6.74
N THR A 426 17.98 -11.01 -5.57
CA THR A 426 17.78 -11.78 -4.35
C THR A 426 16.50 -11.31 -3.65
N GLU A 427 15.68 -12.26 -3.21
CA GLU A 427 14.62 -11.97 -2.24
C GLU A 427 15.22 -11.63 -0.85
N PRO A 428 14.49 -10.87 0.00
CA PRO A 428 14.96 -10.46 1.32
C PRO A 428 15.29 -11.58 2.31
#